data_AF-A0A7J4I837-F1
#
_entry.id   AF-A0A7J4I837-F1
#
_cell.length_a   1.000
_cell.length_b   1.000
_cell.length_c   1.000
_cell.angle_alpha   90.00
_cell.angle_beta   90.00
_cell.angle_gamma   90.00
#
_symmetry.space_group_name_H-M   'P 1'
#
loop_
_entity.id
_entity.type
_entity.pdbx_description
1 polymer ?
#
loop_
_entity_poly.entity_id
_entity_poly.type
_entity_poly.pdbx_seq_one_letter_code
_entity_poly.pdbx_strand_id
1 'polypeptide(L)'
;MGNNARILFFALILGALAGALASFAVMSFQNQEKSESDYIREFYLTENAVHVSPHSLRGRMDKGIDDFILVDLRSAEEYETEHVVGAVSIPAYRDKDTSDYGAVDRIVSSFAALPKGKEIIVYCYSMPCMTGRKIGKMLAEHSIYVKHLGIGWNEWRHFWQLWNHEHEWNATAAMDYISAGMEPGKPKSGANMTAACPIDGEFGC
;
A
#
# COMPACT_ATOMS: atom_id res chain seq x y z
N MET A 1 -52.15 12.14 -39.83
CA MET A 1 -51.07 11.99 -38.82
C MET A 1 -50.00 13.03 -39.10
N GLY A 2 -49.92 14.06 -38.26
CA GLY A 2 -49.19 15.31 -38.54
C GLY A 2 -47.67 15.17 -38.51
N ASN A 3 -46.97 16.08 -39.19
CA ASN A 3 -45.50 16.13 -39.33
C ASN A 3 -44.74 15.87 -38.02
N ASN A 4 -45.27 16.30 -36.87
CA ASN A 4 -44.66 16.10 -35.56
C ASN A 4 -44.50 14.61 -35.19
N ALA A 5 -45.46 13.75 -35.55
CA ALA A 5 -45.38 12.31 -35.29
C ALA A 5 -44.29 11.63 -36.15
N ARG A 6 -44.07 12.12 -37.38
CA ARG A 6 -42.99 11.64 -38.25
C ARG A 6 -41.62 12.07 -37.72
N ILE A 7 -41.49 13.34 -37.29
CA ILE A 7 -40.24 13.86 -36.70
C ILE A 7 -39.87 13.08 -35.44
N LEU A 8 -40.83 12.83 -34.55
CA LEU A 8 -40.62 12.02 -33.33
C LEU A 8 -40.20 10.58 -33.66
N PHE A 9 -40.82 9.96 -34.66
CA PHE A 9 -40.48 8.60 -35.08
C PHE A 9 -39.06 8.52 -35.68
N PHE A 10 -38.66 9.49 -36.51
CA PHE A 10 -37.30 9.58 -37.03
C PHE A 10 -36.27 9.81 -35.92
N ALA A 11 -36.56 10.70 -34.96
CA ALA A 11 -35.68 10.95 -33.83
C ALA A 11 -35.46 9.70 -32.95
N LEU A 12 -36.52 8.91 -32.71
CA LEU A 12 -36.43 7.64 -31.99
C LEU A 12 -35.54 6.62 -32.72
N ILE A 13 -35.69 6.49 -34.04
CA ILE A 13 -34.87 5.58 -34.86
C ILE A 13 -33.40 6.02 -34.87
N LEU A 14 -33.14 7.31 -35.06
CA LEU A 14 -31.78 7.87 -35.03
C LEU A 14 -31.12 7.69 -33.65
N GLY A 15 -31.86 7.93 -32.57
CA GLY A 15 -31.38 7.70 -31.21
C GLY A 15 -31.06 6.24 -30.94
N ALA A 16 -31.94 5.31 -31.36
CA ALA A 16 -31.71 3.87 -31.21
C ALA A 16 -30.50 3.39 -32.03
N LEU A 17 -30.34 3.88 -33.27
CA LEU A 17 -29.19 3.56 -34.12
C LEU A 17 -27.88 4.10 -33.54
N ALA A 18 -27.88 5.35 -33.07
CA ALA A 18 -26.71 5.95 -32.43
C ALA A 18 -26.32 5.19 -31.16
N GLY A 19 -27.30 4.81 -30.32
CA GLY A 19 -27.07 3.99 -29.13
C GLY A 19 -26.52 2.61 -29.46
N ALA A 20 -27.06 1.94 -30.48
CA ALA A 20 -26.56 0.63 -30.92
C ALA A 20 -25.12 0.70 -31.48
N LEU A 21 -24.81 1.73 -32.28
CA LEU A 21 -23.47 1.96 -32.81
C LEU A 21 -22.47 2.27 -31.69
N ALA A 22 -22.85 3.11 -30.72
CA ALA A 22 -22.01 3.42 -29.57
C ALA A 22 -21.74 2.16 -28.73
N SER A 23 -22.77 1.37 -28.42
CA SER A 23 -22.63 0.11 -27.68
C SER A 23 -21.78 -0.91 -28.43
N PHE A 24 -21.95 -1.04 -29.74
CA PHE A 24 -21.13 -1.93 -30.56
C PHE A 24 -19.66 -1.50 -30.54
N ALA A 25 -19.37 -0.20 -30.73
CA ALA A 25 -18.01 0.32 -30.66
C ALA A 25 -17.39 0.07 -29.28
N VAL A 26 -18.11 0.35 -28.19
CA VAL A 26 -17.64 0.09 -26.82
C VAL A 26 -17.35 -1.40 -26.60
N MET A 27 -18.26 -2.30 -27.02
CA MET A 27 -18.02 -3.75 -26.94
C MET A 27 -16.82 -4.17 -27.78
N SER A 28 -16.62 -3.61 -28.98
CA SER A 28 -15.46 -3.94 -29.82
C SER A 28 -14.14 -3.50 -29.19
N PHE A 29 -14.11 -2.35 -28.51
CA PHE A 29 -12.92 -1.90 -27.77
C PHE A 29 -12.70 -2.68 -26.47
N GLN A 30 -13.75 -3.01 -25.72
CA GLN A 30 -13.65 -3.77 -24.47
C GLN A 30 -13.32 -5.26 -24.69
N ASN A 31 -13.77 -5.83 -25.81
CA ASN A 31 -13.48 -7.22 -26.18
C ASN A 31 -12.12 -7.41 -26.85
N GLN A 32 -11.31 -6.36 -26.95
CA GLN A 32 -9.93 -6.51 -27.39
C GLN A 32 -9.15 -7.21 -26.29
N GLU A 33 -8.65 -8.42 -26.57
CA GLU A 33 -7.78 -9.12 -25.63
C GLU A 33 -6.54 -8.26 -25.33
N LYS A 34 -6.20 -8.14 -24.04
CA LYS A 34 -4.97 -7.47 -23.62
C LYS A 34 -3.78 -8.22 -24.21
N SER A 35 -2.85 -7.47 -24.77
CA SER A 35 -1.58 -8.04 -25.24
C SER A 35 -0.69 -8.41 -24.06
N GLU A 36 0.33 -9.26 -24.30
CA GLU A 36 1.34 -9.59 -23.28
C GLU A 36 2.00 -8.32 -22.70
N SER A 37 2.29 -7.32 -23.55
CA SER A 37 2.86 -6.05 -23.11
C SER A 37 1.90 -5.24 -22.23
N ASP A 38 0.59 -5.34 -22.44
CA ASP A 38 -0.41 -4.66 -21.59
C ASP A 38 -0.43 -5.27 -20.19
N TYR A 39 -0.38 -6.60 -20.09
CA TYR A 39 -0.30 -7.29 -18.79
C TYR A 39 0.99 -6.97 -18.05
N ILE A 40 2.14 -6.99 -18.74
CA ILE A 40 3.43 -6.64 -18.14
C ILE A 40 3.40 -5.19 -17.62
N ARG A 41 2.86 -4.26 -18.41
CA ARG A 41 2.72 -2.85 -18.01
C ARG A 41 1.82 -2.71 -16.79
N GLU A 42 0.65 -3.32 -16.80
CA GLU A 42 -0.29 -3.26 -15.68
C GLU A 42 0.29 -3.88 -14.41
N PHE A 43 1.00 -5.01 -14.53
CA PHE A 43 1.69 -5.64 -13.41
C PHE A 43 2.66 -4.67 -12.76
N TYR A 44 3.63 -4.10 -13.51
CA TYR A 44 4.63 -3.22 -12.92
C TYR A 44 4.04 -1.90 -12.40
N LEU A 45 3.03 -1.33 -13.07
CA LEU A 45 2.36 -0.12 -12.57
C LEU A 45 1.61 -0.39 -11.27
N THR A 46 0.89 -1.51 -11.19
CA THR A 46 0.14 -1.89 -9.99
C THR A 46 1.08 -2.25 -8.84
N GLU A 47 2.12 -3.03 -9.14
CA GLU A 47 3.09 -3.49 -8.15
C GLU A 47 3.82 -2.30 -7.51
N ASN A 48 4.34 -1.36 -8.31
CA ASN A 48 5.03 -0.16 -7.83
C ASN A 48 4.09 0.85 -7.14
N ALA A 49 2.81 0.89 -7.52
CA ALA A 49 1.83 1.73 -6.84
C ALA A 49 1.52 1.23 -5.42
N VAL A 50 1.58 -0.09 -5.21
CA VAL A 50 1.15 -0.73 -3.96
C VAL A 50 2.32 -1.03 -3.03
N HIS A 51 3.46 -1.52 -3.52
CA HIS A 51 4.53 -2.04 -2.66
C HIS A 51 5.61 -1.01 -2.36
N VAL A 52 6.15 -1.09 -1.14
CA VAL A 52 7.32 -0.31 -0.69
C VAL A 52 8.43 -1.28 -0.32
N SER A 53 9.63 -1.03 -0.85
CA SER A 53 10.83 -1.77 -0.47
C SER A 53 11.20 -1.48 0.99
N PRO A 54 11.53 -2.49 1.81
CA PRO A 54 12.02 -2.25 3.16
C PRO A 54 13.35 -1.48 3.18
N HIS A 55 14.17 -1.66 2.15
CA HIS A 55 15.43 -0.93 2.02
C HIS A 55 15.19 0.56 1.79
N SER A 56 14.27 0.93 0.89
CA SER A 56 13.96 2.35 0.63
C SER A 56 13.26 3.01 1.83
N LEU A 57 12.38 2.28 2.53
CA LEU A 57 11.79 2.75 3.78
C LEU A 57 12.84 3.03 4.86
N ARG A 58 13.80 2.12 5.04
CA ARG A 58 14.93 2.31 5.97
C ARG A 58 15.76 3.52 5.57
N GLY A 59 16.08 3.67 4.29
CA GLY A 59 16.80 4.84 3.77
C GLY A 59 16.06 6.16 4.05
N ARG A 60 14.73 6.18 3.98
CA ARG A 60 13.91 7.34 4.38
C ARG A 60 14.02 7.62 5.88
N MET A 61 13.99 6.59 6.73
CA MET A 61 14.19 6.72 8.18
C MET A 61 15.57 7.30 8.51
N ASP A 62 16.63 6.80 7.89
CA ASP A 62 18.01 7.24 8.11
C ASP A 62 18.23 8.71 7.75
N LYS A 63 17.55 9.18 6.71
CA LYS A 63 17.59 10.57 6.23
C LYS A 63 16.62 11.50 6.99
N GLY A 64 15.83 10.96 7.92
CA GLY A 64 14.82 11.72 8.64
C GLY A 64 13.70 12.27 7.74
N ILE A 65 13.43 11.61 6.61
CA ILE A 65 12.35 12.01 5.71
C ILE A 65 11.02 11.65 6.37
N ASP A 66 10.16 12.65 6.53
CA ASP A 66 8.89 12.56 7.28
C ASP A 66 7.66 12.62 6.35
N ASP A 67 7.72 11.94 5.20
CA ASP A 67 6.69 11.91 4.16
C ASP A 67 5.84 10.63 4.18
N PHE A 68 6.03 9.77 5.18
CA PHE A 68 5.24 8.56 5.39
C PHE A 68 4.75 8.39 6.84
N ILE A 69 3.79 7.48 6.99
CA ILE A 69 3.31 6.92 8.26
C ILE A 69 3.41 5.41 8.13
N LEU A 70 4.20 4.78 8.99
CA LEU A 70 4.28 3.33 9.07
C LEU A 70 3.24 2.82 10.08
N VAL A 71 2.49 1.78 9.71
CA VAL A 71 1.42 1.22 10.53
C VAL A 71 1.63 -0.28 10.75
N ASP A 72 1.69 -0.67 12.02
CA ASP A 72 1.68 -2.07 12.44
C ASP A 72 0.24 -2.59 12.54
N LEU A 73 -0.07 -3.63 11.76
CA LEU A 73 -1.38 -4.27 11.76
C LEU A 73 -1.48 -5.49 12.70
N ARG A 74 -0.40 -5.87 13.39
CA ARG A 74 -0.40 -6.98 14.36
C ARG A 74 -1.25 -6.61 15.58
N SER A 75 -1.37 -7.55 16.52
CA SER A 75 -2.08 -7.26 17.78
C SER A 75 -1.37 -6.15 18.57
N ALA A 76 -2.13 -5.42 19.40
CA ALA A 76 -1.57 -4.37 20.25
C ALA A 76 -0.51 -4.92 21.22
N GLU A 77 -0.70 -6.12 21.74
CA GLU A 77 0.26 -6.82 22.63
C GLU A 77 1.61 -7.05 21.95
N GLU A 78 1.59 -7.50 20.69
CA GLU A 78 2.81 -7.78 19.94
C GLU A 78 3.53 -6.50 19.52
N TYR A 79 2.77 -5.45 19.18
CA TYR A 79 3.33 -4.11 18.96
C TYR A 79 4.02 -3.59 20.23
N GLU A 80 3.34 -3.66 21.37
CA GLU A 80 3.88 -3.17 22.65
C GLU A 80 5.14 -3.95 23.08
N THR A 81 5.22 -5.24 22.75
CA THR A 81 6.42 -6.04 22.99
C THR A 81 7.61 -5.48 22.21
N GLU A 82 7.51 -5.45 20.87
CA GLU A 82 8.50 -4.85 19.98
C GLU A 82 7.85 -4.54 18.63
N HIS A 83 8.21 -3.40 18.01
CA HIS A 83 7.70 -2.97 16.71
C HIS A 83 8.76 -2.19 15.92
N VAL A 84 8.49 -1.92 14.64
CA VAL A 84 9.38 -1.10 13.81
C VAL A 84 9.33 0.33 14.29
N VAL A 85 10.49 0.94 14.51
CA VAL A 85 10.56 2.30 15.04
C VAL A 85 9.83 3.31 14.16
N GLY A 86 9.12 4.24 14.78
CA GLY A 86 8.24 5.21 14.12
C GLY A 86 6.88 4.66 13.68
N ALA A 87 6.64 3.34 13.80
CA ALA A 87 5.34 2.77 13.46
C ALA A 87 4.27 3.11 14.51
N VAL A 88 3.05 3.41 14.05
CA VAL A 88 1.85 3.49 14.90
C VAL A 88 1.09 2.17 14.89
N SER A 89 0.43 1.83 15.98
CA SER A 89 -0.40 0.62 16.07
C SER A 89 -1.83 0.88 15.57
N ILE A 90 -2.27 0.16 14.55
CA ILE A 90 -3.70 0.04 14.19
C ILE A 90 -4.01 -1.45 14.02
N PRO A 91 -4.36 -2.17 15.09
CA PRO A 91 -4.49 -3.61 15.05
C PRO A 91 -5.58 -4.08 14.10
N ALA A 92 -5.23 -5.07 13.27
CA ALA A 92 -6.16 -5.91 12.51
C ALA A 92 -6.37 -7.27 13.18
N TYR A 93 -5.82 -7.45 14.38
CA TYR A 93 -5.91 -8.62 15.24
C TYR A 93 -6.41 -8.19 16.62
N ARG A 94 -7.30 -8.98 17.19
CA ARG A 94 -7.77 -8.77 18.57
C ARG A 94 -6.69 -9.21 19.57
N ASP A 95 -6.03 -10.31 19.24
CA ASP A 95 -4.96 -10.96 19.99
C ASP A 95 -4.02 -11.65 19.00
N LYS A 96 -2.86 -12.14 19.46
CA LYS A 96 -1.82 -12.75 18.61
C LYS A 96 -2.29 -13.92 17.73
N ASP A 97 -3.39 -14.57 18.10
CA ASP A 97 -3.90 -15.76 17.40
C ASP A 97 -5.21 -15.51 16.63
N THR A 98 -5.85 -14.35 16.82
CA THR A 98 -7.20 -14.06 16.31
C THR A 98 -7.26 -12.76 15.52
N SER A 99 -7.49 -12.86 14.21
CA SER A 99 -7.76 -11.70 13.36
C SER A 99 -9.08 -11.03 13.70
N ASP A 100 -9.14 -9.72 13.52
CA ASP A 100 -10.33 -8.88 13.76
C ASP A 100 -10.69 -8.04 12.52
N TYR A 101 -10.74 -8.68 11.36
CA TYR A 101 -11.12 -8.03 10.10
C TYR A 101 -12.58 -7.56 10.08
N GLY A 102 -13.41 -8.04 11.01
CA GLY A 102 -14.81 -7.62 11.15
C GLY A 102 -14.98 -6.23 11.75
N ALA A 103 -13.96 -5.70 12.43
CA ALA A 103 -13.97 -4.36 13.03
C ALA A 103 -13.75 -3.24 12.00
N VAL A 104 -14.48 -3.28 10.88
CA VAL A 104 -14.34 -2.37 9.73
C VAL A 104 -14.40 -0.91 10.18
N ASP A 105 -15.43 -0.52 10.92
CA ASP A 105 -15.62 0.88 11.34
C ASP A 105 -14.46 1.39 12.19
N ARG A 106 -13.95 0.58 13.12
CA ARG A 106 -12.77 0.94 13.93
C ARG A 106 -11.55 1.13 13.05
N ILE A 107 -11.25 0.15 12.19
CA ILE A 107 -10.05 0.19 11.35
C ILE A 107 -10.13 1.40 10.40
N VAL A 108 -11.22 1.53 9.65
CA VAL A 108 -11.41 2.63 8.69
C VAL A 108 -11.33 4.00 9.40
N SER A 109 -11.98 4.17 10.55
CA SER A 109 -11.92 5.45 11.28
C SER A 109 -10.53 5.76 11.83
N SER A 110 -9.78 4.77 12.34
CA SER A 110 -8.39 4.96 12.77
C SER A 110 -7.48 5.40 11.61
N PHE A 111 -7.59 4.76 10.45
CA PHE A 111 -6.84 5.15 9.26
C PHE A 111 -7.29 6.52 8.71
N ALA A 112 -8.58 6.84 8.78
CA ALA A 112 -9.11 8.13 8.38
C ALA A 112 -8.60 9.28 9.27
N ALA A 113 -8.29 9.01 10.54
CA ALA A 113 -7.76 9.97 11.50
C ALA A 113 -6.26 10.24 11.35
N LEU A 114 -5.52 9.42 10.59
CA LEU A 114 -4.10 9.62 10.35
C LEU A 114 -3.82 10.96 9.61
N PRO A 115 -2.69 11.62 9.90
CA PRO A 115 -2.26 12.83 9.21
C PRO A 115 -2.32 12.69 7.68
N LYS A 116 -2.87 13.72 7.02
CA LYS A 116 -3.00 13.76 5.56
C LYS A 116 -1.71 14.25 4.90
N GLY A 117 -1.56 13.96 3.61
CA GLY A 117 -0.41 14.39 2.81
C GLY A 117 0.84 13.52 2.99
N LYS A 118 0.75 12.42 3.74
CA LYS A 118 1.81 11.42 3.89
C LYS A 118 1.38 10.09 3.27
N GLU A 119 2.35 9.33 2.75
CA GLU A 119 2.11 7.95 2.35
C GLU A 119 1.82 7.09 3.57
N ILE A 120 0.75 6.30 3.55
CA ILE A 120 0.47 5.35 4.62
C ILE A 120 1.01 3.98 4.20
N ILE A 121 1.91 3.40 4.97
CA ILE A 121 2.57 2.12 4.67
C ILE A 121 2.20 1.13 5.77
N VAL A 122 1.64 -0.03 5.41
CA VAL A 122 1.23 -1.05 6.37
C VAL A 122 2.14 -2.28 6.32
N TYR A 123 2.43 -2.85 7.48
CA TYR A 123 3.09 -4.15 7.61
C TYR A 123 2.32 -5.09 8.57
N CYS A 124 2.62 -6.38 8.48
CA CYS A 124 2.04 -7.46 9.28
C CYS A 124 3.18 -8.36 9.81
N TYR A 125 2.92 -9.63 10.12
CA TYR A 125 3.89 -10.59 10.62
C TYR A 125 5.03 -10.92 9.67
N SER A 126 4.75 -11.17 8.39
CA SER A 126 5.77 -11.66 7.45
C SER A 126 5.43 -11.36 5.99
N MET A 127 6.37 -11.57 5.07
CA MET A 127 6.17 -11.44 3.62
C MET A 127 4.87 -12.11 3.10
N PRO A 128 4.56 -13.38 3.43
CA PRO A 128 3.33 -14.03 2.97
C PRO A 128 2.07 -13.63 3.76
N CYS A 129 2.18 -12.76 4.79
CA CYS A 129 1.00 -12.32 5.52
C CYS A 129 0.03 -11.55 4.60
N MET A 130 -1.21 -12.03 4.51
CA MET A 130 -2.25 -11.40 3.69
C MET A 130 -2.99 -10.25 4.39
N THR A 131 -2.73 -9.99 5.67
CA THR A 131 -3.46 -8.96 6.43
C THR A 131 -3.28 -7.58 5.84
N GLY A 132 -2.04 -7.18 5.50
CA GLY A 132 -1.79 -5.91 4.82
C GLY A 132 -2.60 -5.75 3.54
N ARG A 133 -2.71 -6.81 2.73
CA ARG A 133 -3.48 -6.83 1.48
C ARG A 133 -5.00 -6.80 1.73
N LYS A 134 -5.50 -7.53 2.73
CA LYS A 134 -6.92 -7.53 3.11
C LYS A 134 -7.36 -6.18 3.67
N ILE A 135 -6.56 -5.58 4.55
CA ILE A 135 -6.82 -4.25 5.09
C ILE A 135 -6.67 -3.19 4.01
N GLY A 136 -5.66 -3.27 3.14
CA GLY A 136 -5.51 -2.36 2.01
C GLY A 136 -6.74 -2.40 1.08
N LYS A 137 -7.27 -3.59 0.78
CA LYS A 137 -8.53 -3.73 0.04
C LYS A 137 -9.71 -3.08 0.77
N MET A 138 -9.89 -3.39 2.05
CA MET A 138 -10.96 -2.80 2.88
C MET A 138 -10.88 -1.28 2.88
N LEU A 139 -9.70 -0.71 3.07
CA LEU A 139 -9.51 0.75 3.06
C LEU A 139 -9.80 1.35 1.69
N ALA A 140 -9.38 0.69 0.60
CA ALA A 140 -9.63 1.16 -0.76
C ALA A 140 -11.13 1.21 -1.10
N GLU A 141 -11.93 0.26 -0.60
CA GLU A 141 -13.40 0.26 -0.71
C GLU A 141 -14.03 1.46 0.02
N HIS A 142 -13.30 2.05 0.99
CA HIS A 142 -13.67 3.26 1.72
C HIS A 142 -12.88 4.51 1.27
N SER A 143 -12.28 4.48 0.06
CA SER A 143 -11.50 5.60 -0.50
C SER A 143 -10.30 6.05 0.35
N ILE A 144 -9.74 5.14 1.13
CA ILE A 144 -8.47 5.32 1.85
C ILE A 144 -7.44 4.41 1.19
N TYR A 145 -6.32 4.99 0.75
CA TYR A 145 -5.29 4.26 0.03
C TYR A 145 -4.04 4.12 0.89
N VAL A 146 -3.54 2.89 0.98
CA VAL A 146 -2.32 2.55 1.71
C VAL A 146 -1.41 1.72 0.82
N LYS A 147 -0.11 1.79 1.08
CA LYS A 147 0.92 0.95 0.49
C LYS A 147 1.26 -0.20 1.43
N HIS A 148 1.82 -1.27 0.88
CA HIS A 148 2.23 -2.46 1.61
C HIS A 148 3.76 -2.53 1.68
N LEU A 149 4.32 -2.64 2.88
CA LEU A 149 5.72 -2.96 3.04
C LEU A 149 5.97 -4.38 2.50
N GLY A 150 6.99 -4.55 1.65
CA GLY A 150 7.27 -5.83 0.98
C GLY A 150 7.63 -6.98 1.94
N ILE A 151 7.97 -6.66 3.20
CA ILE A 151 8.24 -7.62 4.27
C ILE A 151 7.38 -7.33 5.51
N GLY A 152 7.32 -8.28 6.43
CA GLY A 152 6.69 -8.09 7.73
C GLY A 152 7.68 -7.96 8.88
N TRP A 153 7.13 -7.93 10.08
CA TRP A 153 7.86 -7.87 11.35
C TRP A 153 8.94 -8.94 11.46
N ASN A 154 8.66 -10.18 11.06
CA ASN A 154 9.57 -11.31 11.21
C ASN A 154 10.86 -11.09 10.42
N GLU A 155 10.75 -10.67 9.16
CA GLU A 155 11.93 -10.38 8.34
C GLU A 155 12.67 -9.14 8.83
N TRP A 156 11.94 -8.11 9.26
CA TRP A 156 12.54 -6.91 9.84
C TRP A 156 13.37 -7.24 11.09
N ARG A 157 12.80 -8.03 11.99
CA ARG A 157 13.34 -8.31 13.33
C ARG A 157 14.40 -9.41 13.37
N HIS A 158 14.21 -10.47 12.59
CA HIS A 158 14.98 -11.71 12.73
C HIS A 158 15.83 -12.04 11.50
N PHE A 159 15.52 -11.47 10.34
CA PHE A 159 16.19 -11.81 9.07
C PHE A 159 16.80 -10.57 8.39
N TRP A 160 17.54 -9.76 9.15
CA TRP A 160 18.15 -8.50 8.67
C TRP A 160 18.94 -8.65 7.37
N GLN A 161 19.68 -9.75 7.22
CA GLN A 161 20.52 -10.03 6.05
C GLN A 161 19.71 -10.38 4.80
N LEU A 162 18.43 -10.77 4.93
CA LEU A 162 17.59 -11.19 3.81
C LEU A 162 17.25 -10.05 2.85
N TRP A 163 17.18 -8.82 3.36
CA TRP A 163 16.67 -7.66 2.60
C TRP A 163 17.61 -6.45 2.61
N ASN A 164 18.78 -6.56 3.25
CA ASN A 164 19.85 -5.57 3.16
C ASN A 164 21.02 -6.12 2.33
N HIS A 165 21.79 -5.23 1.70
CA HIS A 165 22.94 -5.63 0.89
C HIS A 165 24.11 -6.09 1.76
N GLU A 166 24.92 -7.02 1.27
CA GLU A 166 26.01 -7.66 2.05
C GLU A 166 26.98 -6.65 2.68
N HIS A 167 27.26 -5.53 2.00
CA HIS A 167 28.16 -4.49 2.49
C HIS A 167 27.58 -3.68 3.67
N GLU A 168 26.28 -3.80 3.95
CA GLU A 168 25.59 -3.08 5.02
C GLU A 168 25.40 -3.92 6.30
N TRP A 169 25.59 -5.24 6.21
CA TRP A 169 25.30 -6.19 7.30
C TRP A 169 26.07 -5.91 8.59
N ASN A 170 27.24 -5.25 8.49
CA ASN A 170 28.07 -4.86 9.63
C ASN A 170 27.96 -3.36 9.97
N ALA A 171 27.27 -2.56 9.14
CA ALA A 171 27.15 -1.12 9.30
C ALA A 171 25.86 -0.72 10.05
N THR A 172 24.82 -1.52 9.89
CA THR A 172 23.49 -1.29 10.49
C THR A 172 22.94 -2.61 11.04
N ALA A 173 22.12 -2.53 12.09
CA ALA A 173 21.46 -3.70 12.67
C ALA A 173 19.95 -3.47 12.85
N ALA A 174 19.18 -4.56 12.85
CA ALA A 174 17.74 -4.50 13.11
C ALA A 174 17.39 -3.72 14.39
N MET A 175 18.21 -3.89 15.43
CA MET A 175 18.00 -3.24 16.75
C MET A 175 18.15 -1.71 16.74
N ASP A 176 18.63 -1.12 15.64
CA ASP A 176 18.66 0.33 15.46
C ASP A 176 17.29 0.88 15.02
N TYR A 177 16.43 0.00 14.49
CA TYR A 177 15.12 0.31 13.92
C TYR A 177 13.96 -0.40 14.61
N ILE A 178 14.15 -0.77 15.87
CA ILE A 178 13.14 -1.41 16.70
C ILE A 178 12.86 -0.54 17.92
N SER A 179 11.59 -0.43 18.27
CA SER A 179 11.13 0.14 19.53
C SER A 179 10.25 -0.85 20.30
N ALA A 180 9.97 -0.52 21.55
CA ALA A 180 9.13 -1.30 22.45
C ALA A 180 8.28 -0.35 23.30
N GLY A 181 7.17 -0.84 23.82
CA GLY A 181 6.15 -0.06 24.52
C GLY A 181 5.07 0.47 23.58
N MET A 182 4.19 1.30 24.12
CA MET A 182 3.02 1.82 23.40
C MET A 182 3.34 2.98 22.44
N GLU A 183 4.51 3.58 22.57
CA GLU A 183 4.91 4.75 21.78
C GLU A 183 5.71 4.31 20.54
N PRO A 184 5.53 4.98 19.38
CA PRO A 184 6.25 4.64 18.13
C PRO A 184 7.77 4.63 18.23
N GLY A 185 8.35 5.37 19.18
CA GLY A 185 9.79 5.56 19.28
C GLY A 185 10.37 6.44 18.17
N LYS A 186 11.70 6.60 18.17
CA LYS A 186 12.46 7.33 17.15
C LYS A 186 13.70 6.53 16.76
N PRO A 187 14.07 6.49 15.47
CA PRO A 187 15.30 5.82 15.04
C PRO A 187 16.49 6.33 15.86
N LYS A 188 17.41 5.43 16.23
CA LYS A 188 18.64 5.84 16.90
C LYS A 188 19.44 6.70 15.92
N SER A 189 19.56 7.99 16.21
CA SER A 189 20.36 8.91 15.39
C SER A 189 21.83 8.48 15.40
N GLY A 190 22.42 8.20 14.25
CA GLY A 190 23.87 7.95 14.12
C GLY A 190 24.30 6.58 13.62
N ALA A 191 23.41 5.75 13.06
CA ALA A 191 23.88 4.66 12.20
C ALA A 191 24.63 5.31 11.02
N ASN A 192 25.91 4.96 10.85
CA ASN A 192 26.82 5.57 9.88
C ASN A 192 26.09 5.84 8.57
N MET A 193 25.97 7.12 8.21
CA MET A 193 25.46 7.58 6.92
C MET A 193 26.43 7.12 5.85
N THR A 194 26.41 5.82 5.52
CA THR A 194 27.03 5.34 4.29
C THR A 194 26.37 6.11 3.18
N ALA A 195 27.20 6.70 2.32
CA ALA A 195 26.77 7.46 1.15
C ALA A 195 26.04 6.51 0.18
N ALA A 196 24.82 6.11 0.51
CA ALA A 196 24.04 5.12 -0.22
C ALA A 196 22.92 5.86 -0.94
N CYS A 197 23.14 5.99 -2.25
CA CYS A 197 22.21 6.24 -3.34
C CYS A 197 21.24 7.45 -3.22
N PRO A 198 21.11 8.28 -4.28
CA PRO A 198 20.03 9.25 -4.36
C PRO A 198 18.69 8.50 -4.28
N ILE A 199 17.81 8.89 -3.36
CA ILE A 199 16.43 8.35 -3.26
C ILE A 199 15.47 9.22 -4.09
N ASP A 200 15.97 10.34 -4.63
CA ASP A 200 15.16 11.28 -5.39
C ASP A 200 14.80 10.71 -6.76
N GLY A 201 13.50 10.58 -7.02
CA GLY A 201 12.94 10.15 -8.30
C GLY A 201 12.43 8.70 -8.29
N GLU A 202 11.79 8.31 -9.39
CA GLU A 202 11.18 6.98 -9.60
C GLU A 202 12.18 5.80 -9.47
N PHE A 203 13.48 6.09 -9.49
CA PHE A 203 14.57 5.11 -9.48
C PHE A 203 15.51 5.24 -8.27
N GLY A 204 15.06 5.87 -7.19
CA GLY A 204 15.81 5.89 -5.94
C GLY A 204 16.02 4.47 -5.38
N CYS A 205 17.21 4.22 -4.82
CA CYS A 205 17.38 3.06 -3.94
C CYS A 205 16.55 3.25 -2.65
#